data_AF-A0A2S6GFN3-F1
#
_entry.id   AF-A0A2S6GFN3-F1
#
_cell.length_a   1.000
_cell.length_b   1.000
_cell.length_c   1.000
_cell.angle_alpha   90.00
_cell.angle_beta   90.00
_cell.angle_gamma   90.00
#
_symmetry.space_group_name_H-M   'P 1'
#
loop_
_entity.id
_entity.type
_entity.pdbx_description
1 polymer ?
#
loop_
_entity_poly.entity_id
_entity_poly.type
_entity_poly.pdbx_seq_one_letter_code
_entity_poly.pdbx_strand_id
1 'polypeptide(L)'
;MPTSIHDHIAAHLNPGGRGLLPGGEVLPDDEIDASHGGGRTRWAGVEYAGRGAAGVPELVAVAARDPSGYEPLYAALCEPDVVAQLDDVLARVRGLDLDTGVLARRLVTGARHRAPVKFGTALLGSADTELLLLVGRHEEFTRFAVAAVRATHPDPEPVLLALARGVDGWGRITAVEQFAEPAGAEVRDWLLRGGFRNSVVDNYLAFRAATVGRLADALAAQEIDPELLDGASDILCGLIEGGPAEGVDDYDDASLALWLLVGHLARHGTDLRHFVAVARVEEFLAGPGWDERYARGWDLARHDSLVRRCRDLMADPRWHGLTLRDLESPDDRAFQDASYAAARLGIDRFPATVRRLRATLADDDWFTLMSQATAERLPTILELAGSTLPLGELASGPADILAVARRWSAHVVLGTVVTGLRDFPGQGTEFVLTAVRSPVLDNRAVGVRTLTGWGPESWEPVVQAVLRVAVAEEPDPTLRERMAQLLI
;
A
#
# COMPACT_ATOMS: atom_id res chain seq x y z
N MET A 1 -1.62 -28.77 20.54
CA MET A 1 -1.08 -29.22 19.23
C MET A 1 -0.87 -27.97 18.39
N PRO A 2 0.24 -27.80 17.65
CA PRO A 2 0.36 -26.66 16.75
C PRO A 2 -0.74 -26.72 15.67
N THR A 3 -1.48 -25.63 15.53
CA THR A 3 -2.60 -25.46 14.59
C THR A 3 -2.09 -25.49 13.14
N SER A 4 -2.84 -26.08 12.20
CA SER A 4 -2.48 -26.00 10.77
C SER A 4 -2.69 -24.57 10.26
N ILE A 5 -2.03 -24.21 9.15
CA ILE A 5 -2.24 -22.90 8.52
C ILE A 5 -3.70 -22.73 8.08
N HIS A 6 -4.31 -23.79 7.55
CA HIS A 6 -5.74 -23.79 7.21
C HIS A 6 -6.63 -23.45 8.40
N ASP A 7 -6.44 -24.13 9.53
CA ASP A 7 -7.24 -23.92 10.73
C ASP A 7 -7.02 -22.52 11.31
N HIS A 8 -5.80 -21.98 11.19
CA HIS A 8 -5.48 -20.61 11.55
C HIS A 8 -6.26 -19.61 10.67
N ILE A 9 -6.22 -19.75 9.34
CA ILE A 9 -6.98 -18.86 8.44
C ILE A 9 -8.48 -18.95 8.73
N ALA A 10 -9.01 -20.17 8.86
CA ALA A 10 -10.42 -20.41 9.15
C ALA A 10 -10.87 -19.71 10.45
N ALA A 11 -10.04 -19.72 11.48
CA ALA A 11 -10.32 -19.06 12.75
C ALA A 11 -10.28 -17.52 12.67
N HIS A 12 -9.60 -16.95 11.67
CA HIS A 12 -9.46 -15.50 11.48
C HIS A 12 -10.24 -14.96 10.28
N LEU A 13 -11.18 -15.73 9.71
CA LEU A 13 -12.04 -15.22 8.65
C LEU A 13 -12.86 -14.04 9.15
N ASN A 14 -12.84 -12.92 8.42
CA ASN A 14 -13.69 -11.78 8.73
C ASN A 14 -15.13 -12.04 8.24
N PRO A 15 -16.12 -12.22 9.14
CA PRO A 15 -17.51 -12.44 8.74
C PRO A 15 -18.13 -11.22 8.04
N GLY A 16 -17.55 -10.02 8.24
CA GLY A 16 -17.92 -8.78 7.55
C GLY A 16 -17.43 -8.68 6.11
N GLY A 17 -16.66 -9.67 5.63
CA GLY A 17 -16.54 -9.96 4.21
C GLY A 17 -15.17 -9.77 3.57
N ARG A 18 -14.32 -8.82 3.99
CA ARG A 18 -13.02 -8.53 3.35
C ARG A 18 -11.85 -8.81 4.31
N GLY A 19 -10.81 -9.48 3.81
CA GLY A 19 -9.58 -9.78 4.55
C GLY A 19 -9.77 -10.76 5.71
N LEU A 20 -8.79 -10.76 6.61
CA LEU A 20 -8.78 -11.51 7.86
C LEU A 20 -8.98 -10.56 9.05
N LEU A 21 -9.43 -11.12 10.17
CA LEU A 21 -9.45 -10.44 11.47
C LEU A 21 -8.01 -10.16 11.94
N PRO A 22 -7.77 -9.12 12.77
CA PRO A 22 -6.44 -8.80 13.26
C PRO A 22 -5.73 -10.01 13.89
N GLY A 23 -4.46 -10.22 13.53
CA GLY A 23 -3.65 -11.36 13.94
C GLY A 23 -3.71 -12.55 12.97
N GLY A 24 -4.64 -12.56 12.02
CA GLY A 24 -4.74 -13.59 10.99
C GLY A 24 -3.70 -13.47 9.87
N GLU A 25 -3.06 -12.32 9.76
CA GLU A 25 -1.96 -12.03 8.82
C GLU A 25 -0.62 -12.65 9.23
N VAL A 26 -0.45 -12.98 10.52
CA VAL A 26 0.77 -13.60 11.06
C VAL A 26 0.57 -15.11 11.11
N LEU A 27 1.28 -15.82 10.25
CA LEU A 27 1.09 -17.26 10.10
C LEU A 27 1.76 -18.05 11.24
N PRO A 28 1.24 -19.23 11.61
CA PRO A 28 1.86 -20.08 12.65
C PRO A 28 3.32 -20.47 12.39
N ASP A 29 3.82 -20.37 11.15
CA ASP A 29 5.22 -20.64 10.81
C ASP A 29 6.13 -19.42 10.87
N ASP A 30 5.61 -18.21 11.15
CA ASP A 30 6.42 -17.00 11.35
C ASP A 30 7.25 -17.04 12.65
N GLU A 31 6.78 -17.78 13.67
CA GLU A 31 7.52 -18.01 14.92
C GLU A 31 8.60 -19.10 14.81
N ILE A 32 8.68 -19.80 13.67
CA ILE A 32 9.66 -20.85 13.42
C ILE A 32 10.97 -20.19 12.94
N ASP A 33 11.68 -19.61 13.90
CA ASP A 33 13.05 -19.05 13.86
C ASP A 33 13.77 -19.12 12.49
N ALA A 34 13.82 -17.97 11.80
CA ALA A 34 14.51 -17.79 10.52
C ALA A 34 16.04 -17.91 10.61
N SER A 35 16.65 -17.91 11.81
CA SER A 35 18.10 -18.00 11.99
C SER A 35 18.70 -19.36 11.57
N HIS A 36 17.85 -20.37 11.32
CA HIS A 36 18.26 -21.70 10.87
C HIS A 36 17.72 -22.09 9.49
N GLY A 37 17.15 -21.14 8.74
CA GLY A 37 16.41 -21.43 7.52
C GLY A 37 15.16 -22.23 7.86
N GLY A 38 13.98 -21.59 7.79
CA GLY A 38 12.70 -22.26 8.04
C GLY A 38 12.65 -23.59 7.28
N GLY A 39 12.67 -24.71 8.02
CA GLY A 39 12.73 -26.04 7.40
C GLY A 39 13.86 -26.96 7.89
N ARG A 40 14.04 -27.13 9.21
CA ARG A 40 14.49 -28.44 9.72
C ARG A 40 13.52 -28.92 10.78
N THR A 41 12.51 -29.66 10.34
CA THR A 41 11.74 -30.54 11.23
C THR A 41 12.70 -31.40 12.04
N ARG A 42 12.54 -31.37 13.37
CA ARG A 42 13.25 -32.19 14.37
C ARG A 42 13.08 -33.72 14.17
N TRP A 43 12.40 -34.14 13.10
CA TRP A 43 12.02 -35.51 12.76
C TRP A 43 12.65 -36.02 11.45
N ALA A 44 13.51 -35.26 10.79
CA ALA A 44 14.22 -35.72 9.59
C ALA A 44 15.38 -36.66 9.98
N GLY A 45 15.04 -37.91 10.31
CA GLY A 45 15.98 -39.01 10.31
C GLY A 45 16.45 -39.28 8.88
N VAL A 46 17.68 -38.82 8.60
CA VAL A 46 18.69 -39.41 7.71
C VAL A 46 18.16 -40.39 6.64
N GLU A 47 17.80 -39.89 5.45
CA GLU A 47 18.00 -40.55 4.13
C GLU A 47 17.42 -39.75 2.93
N TYR A 48 16.52 -38.79 3.17
CA TYR A 48 15.81 -38.10 2.07
C TYR A 48 16.26 -36.66 1.76
N ALA A 49 17.15 -36.08 2.57
CA ALA A 49 17.72 -34.76 2.30
C ALA A 49 18.64 -34.82 1.08
N GLY A 50 18.33 -34.06 0.02
CA GLY A 50 19.25 -33.87 -1.12
C GLY A 50 18.76 -34.28 -2.50
N ARG A 51 17.47 -34.58 -2.69
CA ARG A 51 16.91 -34.70 -4.06
C ARG A 51 16.62 -33.35 -4.72
N GLY A 52 16.45 -32.30 -3.91
CA GLY A 52 16.15 -30.94 -4.34
C GLY A 52 14.89 -30.84 -5.22
N ALA A 53 14.72 -29.70 -5.88
CA ALA A 53 13.59 -29.44 -6.78
C ALA A 53 13.42 -30.50 -7.89
N ALA A 54 14.47 -31.23 -8.28
CA ALA A 54 14.42 -32.26 -9.31
C ALA A 54 13.65 -33.53 -8.90
N GLY A 55 13.70 -33.92 -7.63
CA GLY A 55 13.07 -35.16 -7.17
C GLY A 55 11.62 -35.04 -6.73
N VAL A 56 11.09 -33.82 -6.59
CA VAL A 56 9.71 -33.59 -6.12
C VAL A 56 8.65 -34.27 -6.99
N PRO A 57 8.72 -34.28 -8.34
CA PRO A 57 7.71 -34.94 -9.15
C PRO A 57 7.56 -36.45 -8.87
N GLU A 58 8.67 -37.15 -8.60
CA GLU A 58 8.65 -38.55 -8.19
C GLU A 58 8.01 -38.74 -6.81
N LEU A 59 8.34 -37.87 -5.86
CA LEU A 59 7.75 -37.89 -4.51
C LEU A 59 6.24 -37.63 -4.55
N VAL A 60 5.77 -36.75 -5.43
CA VAL A 60 4.34 -36.53 -5.66
C VAL A 60 3.68 -37.79 -6.23
N ALA A 61 4.29 -38.45 -7.22
CA ALA A 61 3.75 -39.67 -7.81
C ALA A 61 3.60 -40.80 -6.78
N VAL A 62 4.55 -40.92 -5.84
CA VAL A 62 4.47 -41.86 -4.72
C VAL A 62 3.37 -41.43 -3.73
N ALA A 63 3.42 -40.19 -3.25
CA ALA A 63 2.48 -39.67 -2.24
C ALA A 63 1.01 -39.65 -2.71
N ALA A 64 0.76 -39.53 -4.02
CA ALA A 64 -0.57 -39.61 -4.60
C ALA A 64 -1.16 -41.03 -4.55
N ARG A 65 -0.31 -42.07 -4.50
CA ARG A 65 -0.73 -43.48 -4.53
C ARG A 65 -0.62 -44.17 -3.17
N ASP A 66 0.33 -43.74 -2.34
CA ASP A 66 0.66 -44.36 -1.06
C ASP A 66 0.79 -43.28 0.05
N PRO A 67 0.02 -43.39 1.15
CA PRO A 67 0.11 -42.47 2.28
C PRO A 67 1.51 -42.31 2.87
N SER A 68 2.37 -43.33 2.77
CA SER A 68 3.77 -43.30 3.26
C SER A 68 4.67 -42.34 2.48
N GLY A 69 4.26 -41.93 1.27
CA GLY A 69 4.98 -40.94 0.47
C GLY A 69 4.78 -39.50 0.96
N TYR A 70 3.83 -39.26 1.88
CA TYR A 70 3.49 -37.91 2.34
C TYR A 70 4.63 -37.25 3.12
N GLU A 71 5.20 -37.92 4.12
CA GLU A 71 6.25 -37.36 4.98
C GLU A 71 7.52 -37.01 4.18
N PRO A 72 8.04 -37.86 3.27
CA PRO A 72 9.14 -37.49 2.38
C PRO A 72 8.84 -36.29 1.48
N LEU A 73 7.65 -36.24 0.88
CA LEU A 73 7.23 -35.10 0.06
C LEU A 73 7.16 -33.82 0.90
N TYR A 74 6.55 -33.89 2.08
CA TYR A 74 6.43 -32.75 2.98
C TYR A 74 7.80 -32.19 3.38
N ALA A 75 8.74 -33.07 3.72
CA ALA A 75 10.11 -32.67 4.04
C ALA A 75 10.80 -31.96 2.86
N ALA A 76 10.68 -32.53 1.65
CA ALA A 76 11.24 -31.94 0.43
C ALA A 76 10.63 -30.56 0.12
N LEU A 77 9.31 -30.38 0.28
CA LEU A 77 8.64 -29.09 0.06
C LEU A 77 9.08 -27.99 1.04
N CYS A 78 9.68 -28.35 2.16
CA CYS A 78 10.26 -27.40 3.11
C CYS A 78 11.73 -27.06 2.81
N GLU A 79 12.37 -27.69 1.81
CA GLU A 79 13.76 -27.38 1.46
C GLU A 79 13.84 -26.01 0.74
N PRO A 80 14.78 -25.10 1.12
CA PRO A 80 14.85 -23.75 0.56
C PRO A 80 15.01 -23.69 -0.97
N ASP A 81 15.69 -24.66 -1.58
CA ASP A 81 15.88 -24.74 -3.03
C ASP A 81 14.58 -25.11 -3.77
N VAL A 82 13.73 -25.95 -3.16
CA VAL A 82 12.39 -26.31 -3.65
C VAL A 82 11.46 -25.11 -3.53
N VAL A 83 11.50 -24.39 -2.41
CA VAL A 83 10.70 -23.16 -2.21
C VAL A 83 11.06 -22.11 -3.26
N ALA A 84 12.35 -21.94 -3.56
CA ALA A 84 12.82 -21.00 -4.58
C ALA A 84 12.39 -21.38 -6.01
N GLN A 85 12.12 -22.66 -6.29
CA GLN A 85 11.78 -23.19 -7.62
C GLN A 85 10.34 -23.71 -7.69
N LEU A 86 9.45 -23.25 -6.81
CA LEU A 86 8.12 -23.83 -6.61
C LEU A 86 7.28 -23.84 -7.91
N ASP A 87 7.33 -22.77 -8.70
CA ASP A 87 6.60 -22.65 -9.96
C ASP A 87 7.08 -23.70 -11.00
N ASP A 88 8.39 -23.92 -11.12
CA ASP A 88 8.98 -24.94 -12.03
C ASP A 88 8.66 -26.38 -11.58
N VAL A 89 8.60 -26.61 -10.27
CA VAL A 89 8.19 -27.90 -9.71
C VAL A 89 6.71 -28.16 -10.02
N LEU A 90 5.84 -27.17 -9.79
CA LEU A 90 4.41 -27.27 -10.10
C LEU A 90 4.15 -27.55 -11.58
N ALA A 91 4.86 -26.85 -12.48
CA ALA A 91 4.74 -27.08 -13.92
C ALA A 91 5.08 -28.52 -14.31
N ARG A 92 6.16 -29.08 -13.76
CA ARG A 92 6.56 -30.48 -14.02
C ARG A 92 5.55 -31.49 -13.49
N VAL A 93 5.02 -31.25 -12.28
CA VAL A 93 4.02 -32.14 -11.67
C VAL A 93 2.72 -32.16 -12.46
N ARG A 94 2.24 -31.01 -12.96
CA ARG A 94 1.06 -30.95 -13.82
C ARG A 94 1.24 -31.71 -15.13
N GLY A 95 2.47 -31.84 -15.62
CA GLY A 95 2.79 -32.65 -16.81
C GLY A 95 2.72 -34.17 -16.61
N LEU A 96 2.57 -34.66 -15.36
CA LEU A 96 2.57 -36.10 -15.07
C LEU A 96 1.19 -36.77 -15.15
N ASP A 97 0.11 -36.01 -15.36
CA ASP A 97 -1.28 -36.51 -15.43
C ASP A 97 -1.65 -37.44 -14.24
N LEU A 98 -1.37 -36.97 -13.02
CA LEU A 98 -1.63 -37.68 -11.77
C LEU A 98 -2.90 -37.15 -11.11
N ASP A 99 -3.74 -38.05 -10.57
CA ASP A 99 -4.77 -37.64 -9.62
C ASP A 99 -4.13 -37.25 -8.28
N THR A 100 -4.07 -35.95 -8.04
CA THR A 100 -3.46 -35.35 -6.84
C THR A 100 -4.48 -34.78 -5.88
N GLY A 101 -5.79 -34.93 -6.12
CA GLY A 101 -6.82 -34.20 -5.37
C GLY A 101 -6.86 -34.52 -3.88
N VAL A 102 -6.64 -35.79 -3.49
CA VAL A 102 -6.56 -36.19 -2.07
C VAL A 102 -5.29 -35.64 -1.41
N LEU A 103 -4.16 -35.71 -2.12
CA LEU A 103 -2.87 -35.21 -1.64
C LEU A 103 -2.90 -33.68 -1.46
N ALA A 104 -3.44 -32.96 -2.44
CA ALA A 104 -3.59 -31.51 -2.42
C ALA A 104 -4.42 -31.05 -1.21
N ARG A 105 -5.61 -31.66 -1.00
CA ARG A 105 -6.44 -31.40 0.19
C ARG A 105 -5.71 -31.68 1.50
N ARG A 106 -4.93 -32.77 1.58
CA ARG A 106 -4.16 -33.11 2.78
C ARG A 106 -3.06 -32.08 3.07
N LEU A 107 -2.34 -31.63 2.03
CA LEU A 107 -1.32 -30.59 2.16
C LEU A 107 -1.93 -29.27 2.61
N VAL A 108 -3.07 -28.86 2.05
CA VAL A 108 -3.70 -27.58 2.40
C VAL A 108 -4.27 -27.60 3.82
N THR A 109 -5.02 -28.65 4.18
CA THR A 109 -5.73 -28.71 5.47
C THR A 109 -4.84 -29.14 6.64
N GLY A 110 -3.78 -29.90 6.38
CA GLY A 110 -2.93 -30.50 7.42
C GLY A 110 -1.56 -29.86 7.60
N ALA A 111 -1.07 -29.06 6.65
CA ALA A 111 0.28 -28.52 6.73
C ALA A 111 0.41 -27.36 7.72
N ARG A 112 1.63 -27.22 8.24
CA ARG A 112 2.04 -26.18 9.18
C ARG A 112 3.07 -25.22 8.61
N HIS A 113 3.53 -25.44 7.39
CA HIS A 113 4.48 -24.56 6.71
C HIS A 113 3.86 -24.07 5.41
N ARG A 114 4.13 -22.81 5.07
CA ARG A 114 3.57 -22.15 3.89
C ARG A 114 3.86 -22.86 2.58
N ALA A 115 5.06 -23.44 2.40
CA ALA A 115 5.45 -24.04 1.13
C ALA A 115 4.61 -25.27 0.75
N PRO A 116 4.41 -26.27 1.65
CA PRO A 116 3.42 -27.32 1.44
C PRO A 116 1.99 -26.80 1.15
N VAL A 117 1.53 -25.75 1.85
CA VAL A 117 0.19 -25.17 1.60
C VAL A 117 0.12 -24.56 0.21
N LYS A 118 1.09 -23.72 -0.19
CA LYS A 118 1.18 -23.12 -1.54
C LYS A 118 1.16 -24.20 -2.63
N PHE A 119 1.97 -25.23 -2.44
CA PHE A 119 2.06 -26.36 -3.36
C PHE A 119 0.71 -27.09 -3.48
N GLY A 120 0.09 -27.43 -2.34
CA GLY A 120 -1.22 -28.06 -2.29
C GLY A 120 -2.31 -27.20 -2.95
N THR A 121 -2.37 -25.90 -2.62
CA THR A 121 -3.33 -24.94 -3.18
C THR A 121 -3.24 -24.88 -4.70
N ALA A 122 -2.02 -24.88 -5.26
CA ALA A 122 -1.80 -24.85 -6.70
C ALA A 122 -2.19 -26.16 -7.42
N LEU A 123 -2.39 -27.26 -6.70
CA LEU A 123 -2.84 -28.56 -7.22
C LEU A 123 -4.35 -28.81 -7.01
N LEU A 124 -5.05 -27.97 -6.24
CA LEU A 124 -6.50 -28.10 -6.05
C LEU A 124 -7.25 -27.90 -7.37
N GLY A 125 -8.35 -28.63 -7.53
CA GLY A 125 -9.22 -28.60 -8.71
C GLY A 125 -10.49 -27.78 -8.52
N SER A 126 -11.36 -27.77 -9.54
CA SER A 126 -12.69 -27.14 -9.47
C SER A 126 -13.65 -27.80 -8.47
N ALA A 127 -13.37 -29.03 -8.04
CA ALA A 127 -14.11 -29.67 -6.96
C ALA A 127 -13.77 -29.09 -5.56
N ASP A 128 -12.73 -28.27 -5.47
CA ASP A 128 -12.18 -27.71 -4.23
C ASP A 128 -12.36 -26.19 -4.14
N THR A 129 -13.33 -25.62 -4.88
CA THR A 129 -13.56 -24.16 -4.94
C THR A 129 -13.72 -23.53 -3.55
N GLU A 130 -14.43 -24.17 -2.63
CA GLU A 130 -14.60 -23.65 -1.26
C GLU A 130 -13.26 -23.55 -0.51
N LEU A 131 -12.38 -24.54 -0.68
CA LEU A 131 -11.07 -24.57 -0.05
C LEU A 131 -10.12 -23.54 -0.68
N LEU A 132 -10.20 -23.37 -2.01
CA LEU A 132 -9.49 -22.32 -2.74
C LEU A 132 -9.92 -20.93 -2.26
N LEU A 133 -11.23 -20.70 -2.11
CA LEU A 133 -11.78 -19.43 -1.62
C LEU A 133 -11.38 -19.16 -0.16
N LEU A 134 -11.37 -20.20 0.69
CA LEU A 134 -11.01 -20.06 2.10
C LEU A 134 -9.53 -19.70 2.26
N VAL A 135 -8.63 -20.50 1.70
CA VAL A 135 -7.18 -20.30 1.89
C VAL A 135 -6.71 -19.07 1.10
N GLY A 136 -7.34 -18.81 -0.05
CA GLY A 136 -7.11 -17.61 -0.85
C GLY A 136 -7.55 -16.30 -0.19
N ARG A 137 -8.20 -16.31 0.99
CA ARG A 137 -8.43 -15.10 1.80
C ARG A 137 -7.17 -14.52 2.42
N HIS A 138 -6.09 -15.30 2.51
CA HIS A 138 -4.82 -14.84 3.01
C HIS A 138 -3.93 -14.40 1.83
N GLU A 139 -3.33 -13.20 1.95
CA GLU A 139 -2.55 -12.54 0.90
C GLU A 139 -1.40 -13.47 0.40
N GLU A 140 -0.73 -14.18 1.31
CA GLU A 140 0.33 -15.18 1.02
C GLU A 140 -0.07 -16.32 0.05
N PHE A 141 -1.34 -16.73 0.04
CA PHE A 141 -1.81 -17.87 -0.75
C PHE A 141 -2.68 -17.47 -1.96
N THR A 142 -3.09 -16.19 -2.04
CA THR A 142 -4.04 -15.72 -3.05
C THR A 142 -3.56 -16.00 -4.48
N ARG A 143 -2.27 -15.74 -4.78
CA ARG A 143 -1.67 -16.02 -6.11
C ARG A 143 -1.81 -17.48 -6.52
N PHE A 144 -1.61 -18.41 -5.60
CA PHE A 144 -1.70 -19.84 -5.87
C PHE A 144 -3.15 -20.27 -6.08
N ALA A 145 -4.08 -19.72 -5.30
CA ALA A 145 -5.50 -19.94 -5.48
C ALA A 145 -5.99 -19.42 -6.84
N VAL A 146 -5.60 -18.20 -7.22
CA VAL A 146 -5.87 -17.61 -8.54
C VAL A 146 -5.33 -18.50 -9.66
N ALA A 147 -4.09 -18.96 -9.56
CA ALA A 147 -3.49 -19.83 -10.58
C ALA A 147 -4.22 -21.18 -10.70
N ALA A 148 -4.63 -21.78 -9.58
CA ALA A 148 -5.41 -23.02 -9.57
C ALA A 148 -6.80 -22.81 -10.19
N VAL A 149 -7.49 -21.72 -9.85
CA VAL A 149 -8.80 -21.38 -10.42
C VAL A 149 -8.71 -21.27 -11.95
N ARG A 150 -7.75 -20.48 -12.48
CA ARG A 150 -7.58 -20.33 -13.93
C ARG A 150 -7.26 -21.65 -14.64
N ALA A 151 -6.50 -22.53 -13.99
CA ALA A 151 -6.08 -23.78 -14.61
C ALA A 151 -7.19 -24.84 -14.64
N THR A 152 -8.18 -24.74 -13.74
CA THR A 152 -9.10 -25.87 -13.46
C THR A 152 -10.57 -25.55 -13.66
N HIS A 153 -10.97 -24.28 -13.62
CA HIS A 153 -12.36 -23.87 -13.80
C HIS A 153 -12.63 -23.53 -15.28
N PRO A 154 -13.64 -24.14 -15.92
CA PRO A 154 -14.03 -23.78 -17.29
C PRO A 154 -14.46 -22.32 -17.42
N ASP A 155 -15.12 -21.80 -16.37
CA ASP A 155 -15.46 -20.39 -16.21
C ASP A 155 -14.86 -19.87 -14.89
N PRO A 156 -13.65 -19.27 -14.92
CA PRO A 156 -12.97 -18.84 -13.72
C PRO A 156 -13.48 -17.50 -13.17
N GLU A 157 -14.18 -16.68 -13.98
CA GLU A 157 -14.49 -15.28 -13.65
C GLU A 157 -15.28 -15.13 -12.32
N PRO A 158 -16.35 -15.90 -12.06
CA PRO A 158 -17.11 -15.77 -10.81
C PRO A 158 -16.28 -16.11 -9.57
N VAL A 159 -15.39 -17.11 -9.69
CA VAL A 159 -14.55 -17.56 -8.57
C VAL A 159 -13.42 -16.56 -8.32
N LEU A 160 -12.82 -16.01 -9.39
CA LEU A 160 -11.83 -14.93 -9.27
C LEU A 160 -12.45 -13.66 -8.66
N LEU A 161 -13.69 -13.33 -9.00
CA LEU A 161 -14.41 -12.21 -8.40
C LEU A 161 -14.66 -12.44 -6.90
N ALA A 162 -15.05 -13.65 -6.52
CA ALA A 162 -15.21 -14.03 -5.11
C ALA A 162 -13.87 -13.97 -4.33
N LEU A 163 -12.76 -14.40 -4.95
CA LEU A 163 -11.43 -14.23 -4.38
C LEU A 163 -11.08 -12.75 -4.21
N ALA A 164 -11.20 -11.94 -5.27
CA ALA A 164 -10.85 -10.51 -5.27
C ALA A 164 -11.62 -9.70 -4.22
N ARG A 165 -12.92 -10.00 -4.04
CA ARG A 165 -13.74 -9.41 -2.97
C ARG A 165 -13.26 -9.79 -1.56
N GLY A 166 -12.59 -10.92 -1.43
CA GLY A 166 -12.13 -11.48 -0.17
C GLY A 166 -10.80 -10.95 0.36
N VAL A 167 -10.02 -10.26 -0.46
CA VAL A 167 -8.67 -9.75 -0.14
C VAL A 167 -8.59 -8.24 -0.34
N ASP A 168 -7.54 -7.61 0.20
CA ASP A 168 -7.39 -6.16 0.21
C ASP A 168 -6.04 -5.70 -0.37
N GLY A 169 -4.95 -6.43 -0.14
CA GLY A 169 -3.61 -6.02 -0.54
C GLY A 169 -3.15 -6.62 -1.88
N TRP A 170 -1.95 -7.20 -1.88
CA TRP A 170 -1.33 -7.79 -3.05
C TRP A 170 -2.14 -8.91 -3.70
N GLY A 171 -2.89 -9.67 -2.90
CA GLY A 171 -3.83 -10.67 -3.36
C GLY A 171 -4.97 -10.05 -4.18
N ARG A 172 -5.47 -8.87 -3.80
CA ARG A 172 -6.49 -8.16 -4.59
C ARG A 172 -5.90 -7.74 -5.93
N ILE A 173 -4.72 -7.13 -5.91
CA ILE A 173 -4.00 -6.75 -7.14
C ILE A 173 -3.86 -7.96 -8.05
N THR A 174 -3.33 -9.06 -7.51
CA THR A 174 -3.13 -10.32 -8.24
C THR A 174 -4.43 -10.87 -8.85
N ALA A 175 -5.55 -10.83 -8.12
CA ALA A 175 -6.84 -11.33 -8.59
C ALA A 175 -7.47 -10.42 -9.65
N VAL A 176 -7.43 -9.10 -9.45
CA VAL A 176 -8.00 -8.13 -10.39
C VAL A 176 -7.23 -8.09 -11.70
N GLU A 177 -5.90 -8.26 -11.67
CA GLU A 177 -5.04 -8.41 -12.85
C GLU A 177 -5.42 -9.59 -13.77
N GLN A 178 -6.30 -10.48 -13.33
CA GLN A 178 -6.80 -11.58 -14.16
C GLN A 178 -7.99 -11.21 -15.03
N PHE A 179 -8.71 -10.14 -14.70
CA PHE A 179 -9.83 -9.69 -15.51
C PHE A 179 -9.33 -8.98 -16.76
N ALA A 180 -9.86 -9.36 -17.92
CA ALA A 180 -9.52 -8.79 -19.22
C ALA A 180 -10.80 -8.65 -20.06
N GLU A 181 -10.73 -7.91 -21.15
CA GLU A 181 -11.87 -7.82 -22.07
C GLU A 181 -12.00 -9.07 -22.96
N PRO A 182 -13.23 -9.56 -23.21
CA PRO A 182 -14.50 -9.11 -22.60
C PRO A 182 -14.71 -9.69 -21.19
N ALA A 183 -15.06 -8.83 -20.22
CA ALA A 183 -15.44 -9.25 -18.86
C ALA A 183 -16.96 -9.26 -18.68
N GLY A 184 -17.47 -10.08 -17.77
CA GLY A 184 -18.89 -10.13 -17.40
C GLY A 184 -19.41 -8.84 -16.75
N ALA A 185 -20.73 -8.62 -16.81
CA ALA A 185 -21.34 -7.39 -16.31
C ALA A 185 -21.10 -7.15 -14.81
N GLU A 186 -21.08 -8.21 -14.00
CA GLU A 186 -20.83 -8.12 -12.56
C GLU A 186 -19.40 -7.66 -12.26
N VAL A 187 -18.40 -8.18 -12.99
CA VAL A 187 -17.01 -7.75 -12.84
C VAL A 187 -16.86 -6.28 -13.22
N ARG A 188 -17.43 -5.87 -14.36
CA ARG A 188 -17.35 -4.47 -14.82
C ARG A 188 -17.95 -3.51 -13.79
N ASP A 189 -19.16 -3.79 -13.34
CA ASP A 189 -19.85 -2.95 -12.35
C ASP A 189 -19.08 -2.88 -11.02
N TRP A 190 -18.60 -4.03 -10.53
CA TRP A 190 -17.81 -4.07 -9.30
C TRP A 190 -16.49 -3.32 -9.41
N LEU A 191 -15.77 -3.44 -10.53
CA LEU A 191 -14.51 -2.71 -10.77
C LEU A 191 -14.75 -1.20 -10.71
N LEU A 192 -15.80 -0.69 -11.37
CA LEU A 192 -16.08 0.74 -11.45
C LEU A 192 -16.52 1.36 -10.11
N ARG A 193 -17.07 0.57 -9.18
CA ARG A 193 -17.61 1.07 -7.89
C ARG A 193 -16.63 1.00 -6.73
N GLY A 194 -15.62 0.14 -6.83
CA GLY A 194 -14.61 0.00 -5.78
C GLY A 194 -13.71 -1.22 -5.86
N GLY A 195 -13.84 -2.05 -6.90
CA GLY A 195 -13.01 -3.24 -7.06
C GLY A 195 -11.52 -2.97 -7.23
N PHE A 196 -11.16 -1.77 -7.68
CA PHE A 196 -9.77 -1.31 -7.78
C PHE A 196 -9.15 -0.90 -6.44
N ARG A 197 -9.97 -0.54 -5.44
CA ARG A 197 -9.49 -0.01 -4.17
C ARG A 197 -8.74 -1.09 -3.40
N ASN A 198 -7.53 -0.81 -2.92
CA ASN A 198 -6.67 -1.78 -2.25
C ASN A 198 -5.80 -1.14 -1.15
N SER A 199 -5.26 -1.94 -0.23
CA SER A 199 -4.49 -1.45 0.92
C SER A 199 -3.03 -1.07 0.59
N VAL A 200 -2.59 -1.23 -0.66
CA VAL A 200 -1.25 -0.86 -1.11
C VAL A 200 -1.26 0.54 -1.73
N VAL A 201 -1.86 0.67 -2.92
CA VAL A 201 -2.17 1.94 -3.59
C VAL A 201 -3.12 1.65 -4.75
N ASP A 202 -4.20 2.42 -4.84
CA ASP A 202 -5.27 2.23 -5.84
C ASP A 202 -4.78 2.32 -7.28
N ASN A 203 -3.68 3.06 -7.51
CA ASN A 203 -3.10 3.35 -8.82
C ASN A 203 -2.61 2.07 -9.54
N TYR A 204 -2.37 0.96 -8.83
CA TYR A 204 -2.10 -0.34 -9.46
C TYR A 204 -3.27 -0.85 -10.32
N LEU A 205 -4.51 -0.53 -9.94
CA LEU A 205 -5.72 -1.13 -10.52
C LEU A 205 -6.62 -0.11 -11.22
N ALA A 206 -6.33 1.18 -11.11
CA ALA A 206 -7.12 2.25 -11.74
C ALA A 206 -7.24 2.06 -13.26
N PHE A 207 -6.13 1.81 -13.96
CA PHE A 207 -6.14 1.55 -15.40
C PHE A 207 -6.96 0.33 -15.80
N ARG A 208 -6.81 -0.77 -15.05
CA ARG A 208 -7.58 -1.99 -15.30
C ARG A 208 -9.07 -1.80 -15.04
N ALA A 209 -9.44 -1.02 -14.02
CA ALA A 209 -10.83 -0.68 -13.77
C ALA A 209 -11.42 0.20 -14.85
N ALA A 210 -10.66 1.19 -15.35
CA ALA A 210 -11.11 2.07 -16.43
C ALA A 210 -11.36 1.32 -17.74
N THR A 211 -10.43 0.44 -18.11
CA THR A 211 -10.47 -0.35 -19.35
C THR A 211 -11.48 -1.49 -19.26
N VAL A 212 -11.22 -2.48 -18.41
CA VAL A 212 -12.07 -3.67 -18.29
C VAL A 212 -13.48 -3.31 -17.81
N GLY A 213 -13.60 -2.33 -16.92
CA GLY A 213 -14.90 -1.81 -16.47
C GLY A 213 -15.66 -1.01 -17.54
N ARG A 214 -14.99 -0.59 -18.63
CA ARG A 214 -15.54 0.27 -19.68
C ARG A 214 -16.07 1.60 -19.13
N LEU A 215 -15.21 2.31 -18.41
CA LEU A 215 -15.56 3.51 -17.66
C LEU A 215 -16.23 4.58 -18.54
N ALA A 216 -15.67 4.87 -19.72
CA ALA A 216 -16.25 5.88 -20.62
C ALA A 216 -17.67 5.53 -21.08
N ASP A 217 -17.96 4.24 -21.34
CA ASP A 217 -19.31 3.78 -21.70
C ASP A 217 -20.27 3.90 -20.52
N ALA A 218 -19.82 3.57 -19.31
CA ALA A 218 -20.63 3.73 -18.10
C ALA A 218 -20.97 5.20 -17.83
N LEU A 219 -20.00 6.10 -18.01
CA LEU A 219 -20.18 7.54 -17.86
C LEU A 219 -21.03 8.17 -18.98
N ALA A 220 -21.21 7.49 -20.12
CA ALA A 220 -22.01 7.99 -21.24
C ALA A 220 -23.53 7.93 -20.95
N ALA A 221 -23.95 7.22 -19.89
CA ALA A 221 -25.33 7.25 -19.43
C ALA A 221 -25.75 8.68 -19.04
N GLN A 222 -27.01 9.03 -19.31
CA GLN A 222 -27.54 10.36 -19.02
C GLN A 222 -27.52 10.67 -17.52
N GLU A 223 -27.82 9.67 -16.70
CA GLU A 223 -27.81 9.72 -15.24
C GLU A 223 -26.99 8.54 -14.74
N ILE A 224 -26.19 8.77 -13.70
CA ILE A 224 -25.42 7.75 -12.99
C ILE A 224 -25.69 7.86 -11.49
N ASP A 225 -25.63 6.73 -10.79
CA ASP A 225 -25.80 6.74 -9.34
C ASP A 225 -24.54 7.27 -8.61
N PRO A 226 -24.65 7.66 -7.33
CA PRO A 226 -23.54 8.22 -6.58
C PRO A 226 -22.33 7.30 -6.44
N GLU A 227 -22.54 5.98 -6.34
CA GLU A 227 -21.43 5.05 -6.12
C GLU A 227 -20.57 4.87 -7.40
N LEU A 228 -21.20 4.89 -8.58
CA LEU A 228 -20.48 4.95 -9.85
C LEU A 228 -19.76 6.30 -10.01
N LEU A 229 -20.38 7.42 -9.64
CA LEU A 229 -19.75 8.74 -9.70
C LEU A 229 -18.50 8.81 -8.80
N ASP A 230 -18.61 8.29 -7.59
CA ASP A 230 -17.52 8.21 -6.60
C ASP A 230 -16.38 7.33 -7.12
N GLY A 231 -16.69 6.13 -7.61
CA GLY A 231 -15.70 5.21 -8.16
C GLY A 231 -15.02 5.75 -9.42
N ALA A 232 -15.78 6.37 -10.34
CA ALA A 232 -15.24 7.02 -11.53
C ALA A 232 -14.30 8.19 -11.19
N SER A 233 -14.65 8.98 -10.18
CA SER A 233 -13.82 10.08 -9.68
C SER A 233 -12.47 9.56 -9.19
N ASP A 234 -12.49 8.53 -8.34
CA ASP A 234 -11.27 7.93 -7.79
C ASP A 234 -10.41 7.25 -8.88
N ILE A 235 -11.03 6.52 -9.82
CA ILE A 235 -10.31 5.85 -10.92
C ILE A 235 -9.57 6.87 -11.79
N LEU A 236 -10.24 7.96 -12.16
CA LEU A 236 -9.62 9.00 -13.00
C LEU A 236 -8.55 9.79 -12.23
N CYS A 237 -8.72 10.01 -10.93
CA CYS A 237 -7.65 10.53 -10.07
C CYS A 237 -6.43 9.60 -10.07
N GLY A 238 -6.62 8.29 -9.87
CA GLY A 238 -5.52 7.31 -9.86
C GLY A 238 -4.78 7.25 -11.20
N LEU A 239 -5.52 7.36 -12.32
CA LEU A 239 -4.92 7.47 -13.66
C LEU A 239 -4.10 8.75 -13.86
N ILE A 240 -4.58 9.89 -13.36
CA ILE A 240 -3.89 11.19 -13.48
C ILE A 240 -2.63 11.24 -12.60
N GLU A 241 -2.73 10.75 -11.37
CA GLU A 241 -1.59 10.69 -10.45
C GLU A 241 -0.51 9.73 -10.97
N GLY A 242 -0.91 8.75 -11.78
CA GLY A 242 -0.03 7.74 -12.34
C GLY A 242 0.48 6.80 -11.25
N GLY A 243 1.44 5.93 -11.56
CA GLY A 243 1.95 5.02 -10.57
C GLY A 243 2.80 3.91 -11.16
N PRO A 244 2.85 2.75 -10.48
CA PRO A 244 3.61 1.61 -10.96
C PRO A 244 2.99 0.93 -12.20
N ALA A 245 1.72 1.21 -12.49
CA ALA A 245 0.98 0.75 -13.66
C ALA A 245 0.73 1.90 -14.66
N GLU A 246 0.04 1.58 -15.76
CA GLU A 246 -0.35 2.53 -16.80
C GLU A 246 -1.18 3.72 -16.26
N GLY A 247 -0.99 4.88 -16.88
CA GLY A 247 -1.61 6.14 -16.46
C GLY A 247 -2.66 6.68 -17.44
N VAL A 248 -3.07 7.92 -17.22
CA VAL A 248 -4.08 8.60 -18.06
C VAL A 248 -3.68 8.72 -19.53
N ASP A 249 -2.37 8.81 -19.82
CA ASP A 249 -1.85 8.90 -21.18
C ASP A 249 -1.84 7.55 -21.94
N ASP A 250 -2.03 6.44 -21.23
CA ASP A 250 -2.17 5.09 -21.77
C ASP A 250 -3.64 4.67 -21.94
N TYR A 251 -4.58 5.46 -21.38
CA TYR A 251 -6.01 5.19 -21.47
C TYR A 251 -6.64 5.87 -22.69
N ASP A 252 -6.92 5.10 -23.74
CA ASP A 252 -7.42 5.61 -25.03
C ASP A 252 -8.66 6.51 -24.91
N ASP A 253 -9.60 6.16 -24.02
CA ASP A 253 -10.84 6.92 -23.80
C ASP A 253 -10.70 8.08 -22.80
N ALA A 254 -9.49 8.39 -22.32
CA ALA A 254 -9.27 9.40 -21.27
C ALA A 254 -9.94 10.73 -21.59
N SER A 255 -9.82 11.24 -22.82
CA SER A 255 -10.42 12.52 -23.20
C SER A 255 -11.95 12.54 -23.09
N LEU A 256 -12.60 11.40 -23.38
CA LEU A 256 -14.05 11.24 -23.30
C LEU A 256 -14.48 11.02 -21.85
N ALA A 257 -13.79 10.15 -21.12
CA ALA A 257 -14.07 9.85 -19.72
C ALA A 257 -13.97 11.11 -18.84
N LEU A 258 -12.92 11.92 -19.00
CA LEU A 258 -12.77 13.20 -18.29
C LEU A 258 -13.90 14.18 -18.62
N TRP A 259 -14.29 14.29 -19.89
CA TRP A 259 -15.40 15.15 -20.32
C TRP A 259 -16.73 14.75 -19.70
N LEU A 260 -17.03 13.45 -19.69
CA LEU A 260 -18.27 12.94 -19.13
C LEU A 260 -18.28 13.08 -17.60
N LEU A 261 -17.19 12.73 -16.92
CA LEU A 261 -17.06 12.88 -15.48
C LEU A 261 -17.29 14.33 -15.05
N VAL A 262 -16.57 15.29 -15.63
CA VAL A 262 -16.74 16.72 -15.29
C VAL A 262 -18.17 17.19 -15.56
N GLY A 263 -18.81 16.68 -16.61
CA GLY A 263 -20.22 16.94 -16.90
C GLY A 263 -21.17 16.43 -15.80
N HIS A 264 -20.93 15.23 -15.27
CA HIS A 264 -21.69 14.67 -14.16
C HIS A 264 -21.44 15.41 -12.85
N LEU A 265 -20.18 15.72 -12.52
CA LEU A 265 -19.81 16.46 -11.31
C LEU A 265 -20.40 17.87 -11.28
N ALA A 266 -20.54 18.52 -12.45
CA ALA A 266 -21.21 19.81 -12.56
C ALA A 266 -22.69 19.76 -12.12
N ARG A 267 -23.38 18.64 -12.36
CA ARG A 267 -24.81 18.46 -12.02
C ARG A 267 -25.04 17.83 -10.65
N HIS A 268 -24.21 16.85 -10.29
CA HIS A 268 -24.46 15.94 -9.16
C HIS A 268 -23.35 15.95 -8.10
N GLY A 269 -22.27 16.72 -8.28
CA GLY A 269 -21.18 16.77 -7.30
C GLY A 269 -21.63 17.39 -5.97
N THR A 270 -21.58 16.63 -4.89
CA THR A 270 -22.08 17.05 -3.55
C THR A 270 -21.09 16.81 -2.40
N ASP A 271 -19.89 16.34 -2.69
CA ASP A 271 -18.91 15.86 -1.71
C ASP A 271 -17.50 16.37 -2.08
N LEU A 272 -16.60 16.58 -1.12
CA LEU A 272 -15.27 17.11 -1.41
C LEU A 272 -14.40 16.16 -2.24
N ARG A 273 -14.66 14.85 -2.23
CA ARG A 273 -14.03 13.93 -3.17
C ARG A 273 -14.26 14.35 -4.64
N HIS A 274 -15.42 14.94 -4.93
CA HIS A 274 -15.77 15.46 -6.24
C HIS A 274 -14.98 16.72 -6.57
N PHE A 275 -14.77 17.61 -5.58
CA PHE A 275 -13.90 18.77 -5.75
C PHE A 275 -12.46 18.32 -6.04
N VAL A 276 -11.94 17.36 -5.28
CA VAL A 276 -10.60 16.78 -5.49
C VAL A 276 -10.48 16.27 -6.91
N ALA A 277 -11.44 15.48 -7.39
CA ALA A 277 -11.43 14.98 -8.76
C ALA A 277 -11.37 16.09 -9.81
N VAL A 278 -12.21 17.14 -9.70
CA VAL A 278 -12.17 18.27 -10.64
C VAL A 278 -10.84 19.01 -10.58
N ALA A 279 -10.29 19.22 -9.38
CA ALA A 279 -9.02 19.89 -9.18
C ALA A 279 -7.84 19.09 -9.75
N ARG A 280 -7.84 17.76 -9.59
CA ARG A 280 -6.85 16.87 -10.24
C ARG A 280 -6.94 16.92 -11.76
N VAL A 281 -8.17 16.92 -12.29
CA VAL A 281 -8.38 17.10 -13.73
C VAL A 281 -7.86 18.48 -14.18
N GLU A 282 -8.13 19.56 -13.44
CA GLU A 282 -7.59 20.89 -13.78
C GLU A 282 -6.05 20.93 -13.74
N GLU A 283 -5.43 20.31 -12.73
CA GLU A 283 -3.97 20.19 -12.61
C GLU A 283 -3.37 19.43 -13.80
N PHE A 284 -3.97 18.31 -14.19
CA PHE A 284 -3.56 17.56 -15.38
C PHE A 284 -3.66 18.41 -16.65
N LEU A 285 -4.79 19.12 -16.82
CA LEU A 285 -5.02 19.96 -18.00
C LEU A 285 -4.05 21.16 -18.07
N ALA A 286 -3.72 21.77 -16.93
CA ALA A 286 -2.75 22.85 -16.86
C ALA A 286 -1.28 22.37 -16.94
N GLY A 287 -1.04 21.07 -16.83
CA GLY A 287 0.28 20.46 -16.83
C GLY A 287 0.97 20.44 -18.21
N PRO A 288 2.25 20.05 -18.25
CA PRO A 288 3.01 19.91 -19.49
C PRO A 288 2.58 18.66 -20.30
N GLY A 289 3.08 18.52 -21.54
CA GLY A 289 2.91 17.32 -22.37
C GLY A 289 1.86 17.41 -23.48
N TRP A 290 1.26 18.58 -23.68
CA TRP A 290 0.14 18.75 -24.62
C TRP A 290 0.49 18.57 -26.10
N ASP A 291 1.70 18.94 -26.53
CA ASP A 291 2.10 18.75 -27.93
C ASP A 291 2.03 17.26 -28.33
N GLU A 292 2.45 16.36 -27.44
CA GLU A 292 2.37 14.92 -27.66
C GLU A 292 0.93 14.41 -27.57
N ARG A 293 0.13 14.89 -26.61
CA ARG A 293 -1.28 14.50 -26.49
C ARG A 293 -2.11 14.89 -27.72
N TYR A 294 -1.88 16.09 -28.27
CA TYR A 294 -2.51 16.50 -29.52
C TYR A 294 -2.09 15.62 -30.69
N ALA A 295 -0.81 15.25 -30.77
CA ALA A 295 -0.33 14.30 -31.78
C ALA A 295 -0.96 12.90 -31.65
N ARG A 296 -1.34 12.50 -30.42
CA ARG A 296 -2.06 11.26 -30.11
C ARG A 296 -3.59 11.38 -30.22
N GLY A 297 -4.11 12.49 -30.76
CA GLY A 297 -5.53 12.62 -31.10
C GLY A 297 -6.39 13.37 -30.08
N TRP A 298 -5.79 13.98 -29.04
CA TRP A 298 -6.54 14.92 -28.19
C TRP A 298 -6.95 16.16 -28.98
N ASP A 299 -8.19 16.60 -28.80
CA ASP A 299 -8.74 17.78 -29.45
C ASP A 299 -8.49 19.05 -28.62
N LEU A 300 -7.86 20.06 -29.22
CA LEU A 300 -7.55 21.35 -28.59
C LEU A 300 -8.82 22.06 -28.09
N ALA A 301 -9.91 22.04 -28.88
CA ALA A 301 -11.15 22.71 -28.50
C ALA A 301 -11.82 22.04 -27.28
N ARG A 302 -11.78 20.70 -27.20
CA ARG A 302 -12.20 19.92 -26.04
C ARG A 302 -11.32 20.20 -24.83
N HIS A 303 -10.01 20.27 -24.99
CA HIS A 303 -9.08 20.62 -23.91
C HIS A 303 -9.42 22.01 -23.33
N ASP A 304 -9.51 23.06 -24.15
CA ASP A 304 -9.86 24.42 -23.70
C ASP A 304 -11.23 24.47 -23.01
N SER A 305 -12.18 23.67 -23.50
CA SER A 305 -13.52 23.57 -22.91
C SER A 305 -13.53 22.84 -21.58
N LEU A 306 -12.72 21.77 -21.43
CA LEU A 306 -12.52 21.08 -20.17
C LEU A 306 -11.91 21.98 -19.11
N VAL A 307 -10.83 22.71 -19.47
CA VAL A 307 -10.16 23.66 -18.56
C VAL A 307 -11.15 24.68 -18.01
N ARG A 308 -11.96 25.29 -18.89
CA ARG A 308 -12.98 26.26 -18.47
C ARG A 308 -14.03 25.63 -17.55
N ARG A 309 -14.55 24.45 -17.89
CA ARG A 309 -15.54 23.75 -17.08
C ARG A 309 -15.01 23.40 -15.69
N CYS A 310 -13.78 22.91 -15.58
CA CYS A 310 -13.17 22.63 -14.29
C CYS A 310 -13.07 23.90 -13.44
N ARG A 311 -12.61 25.01 -14.03
CA ARG A 311 -12.51 26.29 -13.32
C ARG A 311 -13.85 26.84 -12.87
N ASP A 312 -14.86 26.83 -13.74
CA ASP A 312 -16.22 27.27 -13.42
C ASP A 312 -16.82 26.42 -12.28
N LEU A 313 -16.60 25.10 -12.35
CA LEU A 313 -17.06 24.17 -11.33
C LEU A 313 -16.34 24.39 -10.00
N MET A 314 -15.02 24.56 -10.00
CA MET A 314 -14.24 24.85 -8.79
C MET A 314 -14.57 26.21 -8.17
N ALA A 315 -15.05 27.17 -8.97
CA ALA A 315 -15.49 28.48 -8.50
C ALA A 315 -16.89 28.46 -7.84
N ASP A 316 -17.60 27.34 -7.87
CA ASP A 316 -18.90 27.21 -7.21
C ASP A 316 -18.76 27.43 -5.69
N PRO A 317 -19.49 28.40 -5.10
CA PRO A 317 -19.42 28.71 -3.68
C PRO A 317 -19.74 27.53 -2.75
N ARG A 318 -20.43 26.49 -3.23
CA ARG A 318 -20.74 25.31 -2.43
C ARG A 318 -19.48 24.66 -1.85
N TRP A 319 -18.38 24.65 -2.59
CA TRP A 319 -17.15 24.00 -2.16
C TRP A 319 -16.56 24.64 -0.92
N HIS A 320 -16.64 25.97 -0.81
CA HIS A 320 -16.17 26.68 0.38
C HIS A 320 -16.90 26.20 1.65
N GLY A 321 -18.23 26.04 1.59
CA GLY A 321 -19.02 25.54 2.71
C GLY A 321 -18.71 24.09 3.07
N LEU A 322 -18.54 23.22 2.07
CA LEU A 322 -18.17 21.82 2.28
C LEU A 322 -16.76 21.71 2.90
N THR A 323 -15.79 22.47 2.39
CA THR A 323 -14.42 22.50 2.91
C THR A 323 -14.36 22.91 4.39
N LEU A 324 -15.04 23.99 4.77
CA LEU A 324 -15.06 24.42 6.17
C LEU A 324 -15.71 23.38 7.09
N ARG A 325 -16.74 22.69 6.62
CA ARG A 325 -17.40 21.62 7.38
C ARG A 325 -16.48 20.42 7.57
N ASP A 326 -15.85 19.95 6.50
CA ASP A 326 -15.10 18.69 6.51
C ASP A 326 -13.68 18.86 7.10
N LEU A 327 -13.16 20.09 7.18
CA LEU A 327 -11.98 20.41 8.00
C LEU A 327 -12.20 20.14 9.50
N GLU A 328 -13.45 20.07 9.98
CA GLU A 328 -13.78 19.65 11.34
C GLU A 328 -14.14 18.15 11.44
N SER A 329 -14.06 17.40 10.34
CA SER A 329 -14.41 15.99 10.33
C SER A 329 -13.38 15.16 11.10
N PRO A 330 -13.82 14.22 11.97
CA PRO A 330 -12.93 13.23 12.56
C PRO A 330 -12.52 12.16 11.55
N ASP A 331 -13.27 11.99 10.45
CA ASP A 331 -12.94 11.03 9.39
C ASP A 331 -11.68 11.48 8.63
N ASP A 332 -10.70 10.57 8.53
CA ASP A 332 -9.40 10.86 7.94
C ASP A 332 -9.52 11.26 6.48
N ARG A 333 -10.35 10.54 5.70
CA ARG A 333 -10.49 10.80 4.27
C ARG A 333 -11.15 12.14 4.02
N ALA A 334 -12.26 12.42 4.71
CA ALA A 334 -12.96 13.70 4.61
C ALA A 334 -12.04 14.87 4.99
N PHE A 335 -11.24 14.72 6.05
CA PHE A 335 -10.28 15.76 6.43
C PHE A 335 -9.18 15.97 5.38
N GLN A 336 -8.64 14.91 4.79
CA GLN A 336 -7.62 15.04 3.74
C GLN A 336 -8.19 15.71 2.48
N ASP A 337 -9.38 15.30 2.04
CA ASP A 337 -10.07 15.92 0.90
C ASP A 337 -10.36 17.42 1.19
N ALA A 338 -10.72 17.76 2.44
CA ALA A 338 -10.92 19.14 2.87
C ALA A 338 -9.63 19.95 2.98
N SER A 339 -8.55 19.36 3.46
CA SER A 339 -7.22 19.97 3.56
C SER A 339 -6.69 20.32 2.16
N TYR A 340 -6.83 19.39 1.21
CA TYR A 340 -6.50 19.62 -0.20
C TYR A 340 -7.39 20.71 -0.82
N ALA A 341 -8.71 20.64 -0.62
CA ALA A 341 -9.63 21.66 -1.12
C ALA A 341 -9.33 23.06 -0.55
N ALA A 342 -9.03 23.14 0.75
CA ALA A 342 -8.68 24.39 1.41
C ALA A 342 -7.43 25.03 0.80
N ALA A 343 -6.40 24.23 0.50
CA ALA A 343 -5.20 24.71 -0.19
C ALA A 343 -5.52 25.31 -1.57
N ARG A 344 -6.41 24.67 -2.35
CA ARG A 344 -6.82 25.14 -3.69
C ARG A 344 -7.74 26.36 -3.63
N LEU A 345 -8.56 26.48 -2.59
CA LEU A 345 -9.51 27.58 -2.40
C LEU A 345 -8.92 28.78 -1.62
N GLY A 346 -7.67 28.68 -1.16
CA GLY A 346 -7.03 29.73 -0.35
C GLY A 346 -7.62 29.86 1.06
N ILE A 347 -8.19 28.79 1.61
CA ILE A 347 -8.73 28.73 2.96
C ILE A 347 -7.60 28.37 3.93
N ASP A 348 -7.48 29.12 5.03
CA ASP A 348 -6.50 28.81 6.06
C ASP A 348 -6.88 27.54 6.84
N ARG A 349 -6.18 26.44 6.54
CA ARG A 349 -6.38 25.13 7.19
C ARG A 349 -5.58 24.96 8.48
N PHE A 350 -4.67 25.87 8.82
CA PHE A 350 -3.77 25.74 9.96
C PHE A 350 -4.50 25.54 11.30
N PRO A 351 -5.55 26.32 11.64
CA PRO A 351 -6.29 26.12 12.88
C PRO A 351 -6.95 24.74 12.99
N ALA A 352 -7.45 24.21 11.87
CA ALA A 352 -8.08 22.89 11.81
C ALA A 352 -7.05 21.76 11.99
N THR A 353 -5.90 21.83 11.31
CA THR A 353 -4.80 20.87 11.48
C THR A 353 -4.30 20.82 12.93
N VAL A 354 -4.17 21.98 13.59
CA VAL A 354 -3.78 22.03 15.02
C VAL A 354 -4.83 21.40 15.93
N ARG A 355 -6.13 21.69 15.71
CA ARG A 355 -7.22 21.07 16.48
C ARG A 355 -7.21 19.55 16.33
N ARG A 356 -7.05 19.08 15.08
CA ARG A 356 -7.02 17.66 14.75
C ARG A 356 -5.86 16.94 15.43
N LEU A 357 -4.62 17.42 15.31
CA LEU A 357 -3.47 16.81 15.98
C LEU A 357 -3.59 16.76 17.51
N ARG A 358 -4.28 17.74 18.12
CA ARG A 358 -4.59 17.71 19.56
C ARG A 358 -5.62 16.64 19.92
N ALA A 359 -6.52 16.27 19.00
CA ALA A 359 -7.55 15.26 19.20
C ALA A 359 -7.08 13.85 18.80
N THR A 360 -6.28 13.74 17.75
CA THR A 360 -5.80 12.50 17.13
C THR A 360 -4.29 12.58 16.94
N LEU A 361 -3.52 11.76 17.66
CA LEU A 361 -2.06 11.66 17.51
C LEU A 361 -1.67 10.86 16.25
N ALA A 362 -2.24 11.20 15.09
CA ALA A 362 -1.91 10.56 13.82
C ALA A 362 -0.64 11.16 13.20
N ASP A 363 0.26 10.30 12.71
CA ASP A 363 1.59 10.71 12.22
C ASP A 363 1.52 11.57 10.95
N ASP A 364 0.58 11.26 10.03
CA ASP A 364 0.46 11.90 8.71
C ASP A 364 0.09 13.40 8.80
N ASP A 365 -0.62 13.80 9.86
CA ASP A 365 -1.07 15.18 10.05
C ASP A 365 0.09 16.12 10.39
N TRP A 366 1.23 15.60 10.90
CA TRP A 366 2.42 16.39 11.18
C TRP A 366 3.09 16.95 9.93
N PHE A 367 3.11 16.16 8.85
CA PHE A 367 3.63 16.64 7.57
C PHE A 367 2.79 17.81 7.04
N THR A 368 1.47 17.66 7.09
CA THR A 368 0.52 18.71 6.72
C THR A 368 0.69 19.97 7.58
N LEU A 369 0.90 19.82 8.89
CA LEU A 369 1.14 20.95 9.78
C LEU A 369 2.46 21.67 9.46
N MET A 370 3.55 20.93 9.31
CA MET A 370 4.87 21.51 8.99
C MET A 370 4.90 22.18 7.62
N SER A 371 4.15 21.68 6.63
CA SER A 371 4.03 22.33 5.31
C SER A 371 3.44 23.75 5.37
N GLN A 372 2.80 24.10 6.49
CA GLN A 372 2.18 25.40 6.73
C GLN A 372 3.01 26.30 7.65
N ALA A 373 4.23 25.89 7.99
CA ALA A 373 5.11 26.63 8.89
C ALA A 373 5.50 27.98 8.29
N THR A 374 5.37 29.01 9.11
CA THR A 374 5.89 30.36 8.89
C THR A 374 6.55 30.82 10.18
N ALA A 375 7.30 31.92 10.16
CA ALA A 375 7.88 32.48 11.39
C ALA A 375 6.83 32.74 12.49
N GLU A 376 5.60 33.09 12.09
CA GLU A 376 4.47 33.33 13.00
C GLU A 376 3.86 32.03 13.54
N ARG A 377 3.79 30.97 12.73
CA ARG A 377 3.12 29.70 13.07
C ARG A 377 4.04 28.72 13.76
N LEU A 378 5.34 28.78 13.48
CA LEU A 378 6.34 27.84 13.98
C LEU A 378 6.32 27.70 15.52
N PRO A 379 6.19 28.78 16.33
CA PRO A 379 6.12 28.63 17.79
C PRO A 379 4.98 27.71 18.25
N THR A 380 3.79 27.82 17.64
CA THR A 380 2.65 26.93 17.96
C THR A 380 2.91 25.49 17.55
N ILE A 381 3.60 25.27 16.42
CA ILE A 381 3.95 23.92 15.96
C ILE A 381 4.96 23.28 16.91
N LEU A 382 6.00 24.02 17.31
CA LEU A 382 7.03 23.54 18.23
C LEU A 382 6.47 23.29 19.64
N GLU A 383 5.58 24.14 20.13
CA GLU A 383 4.86 23.92 21.39
C GLU A 383 4.07 22.60 21.36
N LEU A 384 3.33 22.37 20.27
CA LEU A 384 2.59 21.12 20.09
C LEU A 384 3.55 19.92 20.05
N ALA A 385 4.61 20.00 19.25
CA ALA A 385 5.60 18.92 19.12
C ALA A 385 6.28 18.61 20.46
N GLY A 386 6.63 19.63 21.25
CA GLY A 386 7.23 19.48 22.57
C GLY A 386 6.29 18.86 23.59
N SER A 387 4.98 19.10 23.47
CA SER A 387 3.98 18.45 24.33
C SER A 387 3.68 17.00 23.95
N THR A 388 3.96 16.61 22.70
CA THR A 388 3.66 15.28 22.16
C THR A 388 4.87 14.34 22.20
N LEU A 389 6.08 14.84 21.89
CA LEU A 389 7.26 14.02 21.73
C LEU A 389 8.03 13.84 23.05
N PRO A 390 8.37 12.61 23.45
CA PRO A 390 9.22 12.37 24.61
C PRO A 390 10.70 12.58 24.22
N LEU A 391 11.12 13.83 23.99
CA LEU A 391 12.44 14.16 23.43
C LEU A 391 13.62 13.50 24.17
N GLY A 392 13.55 13.44 25.51
CA GLY A 392 14.58 12.77 26.33
C GLY A 392 14.71 11.26 26.05
N GLU A 393 13.60 10.58 25.75
CA GLU A 393 13.61 9.14 25.40
C GLU A 393 14.05 8.91 23.96
N LEU A 394 13.79 9.87 23.07
CA LEU A 394 14.17 9.80 21.65
C LEU A 394 15.67 10.04 21.44
N ALA A 395 16.33 10.76 22.35
CA ALA A 395 17.77 11.08 22.32
C ALA A 395 18.66 9.99 22.97
N SER A 396 18.33 8.70 22.79
CA SER A 396 18.99 7.59 23.49
C SER A 396 20.38 7.20 22.95
N GLY A 397 20.88 7.85 21.90
CA GLY A 397 22.11 7.48 21.20
C GLY A 397 21.88 6.42 20.10
N PRO A 398 22.86 6.22 19.20
CA PRO A 398 22.75 5.30 18.07
C PRO A 398 22.61 3.85 18.52
N ALA A 399 21.71 3.09 17.87
CA ALA A 399 21.50 1.68 18.14
C ALA A 399 21.04 0.93 16.88
N ASP A 400 21.46 -0.33 16.72
CA ASP A 400 21.00 -1.24 15.66
C ASP A 400 19.64 -1.85 16.04
N ILE A 401 18.57 -1.05 15.96
CA ILE A 401 17.22 -1.52 16.30
C ILE A 401 16.46 -1.92 15.04
N LEU A 402 16.17 -3.21 14.91
CA LEU A 402 15.58 -3.86 13.72
C LEU A 402 14.04 -4.00 13.75
N ALA A 403 13.32 -3.44 14.72
CA ALA A 403 11.90 -3.78 14.93
C ALA A 403 10.94 -2.57 14.81
N VAL A 404 10.08 -2.61 13.79
CA VAL A 404 8.97 -1.69 13.49
C VAL A 404 7.85 -1.82 14.53
N ALA A 405 8.00 -1.15 15.68
CA ALA A 405 6.95 -1.04 16.70
C ALA A 405 6.43 0.39 16.78
N ARG A 406 5.27 0.62 17.42
CA ARG A 406 4.66 1.95 17.67
C ARG A 406 5.63 3.03 18.17
N ARG A 407 6.77 2.65 18.77
CA ARG A 407 7.89 3.53 19.13
C ARG A 407 8.47 4.33 17.93
N TRP A 408 8.26 3.87 16.70
CA TRP A 408 8.69 4.56 15.47
C TRP A 408 7.84 5.77 15.11
N SER A 409 6.57 5.84 15.52
CA SER A 409 5.71 7.01 15.26
C SER A 409 6.35 8.32 15.74
N ALA A 410 6.79 8.36 17.01
CA ALA A 410 7.48 9.51 17.58
C ALA A 410 8.81 9.84 16.87
N HIS A 411 9.52 8.83 16.35
CA HIS A 411 10.72 9.05 15.55
C HIS A 411 10.40 9.60 14.16
N VAL A 412 9.30 9.16 13.53
CA VAL A 412 8.80 9.68 12.24
C VAL A 412 8.38 11.13 12.41
N VAL A 413 7.59 11.44 13.43
CA VAL A 413 7.17 12.81 13.76
C VAL A 413 8.38 13.72 14.02
N LEU A 414 9.36 13.26 14.81
CA LEU A 414 10.61 14.00 15.02
C LEU A 414 11.33 14.27 13.69
N GLY A 415 11.47 13.27 12.83
CA GLY A 415 12.07 13.42 11.50
C GLY A 415 11.34 14.45 10.64
N THR A 416 10.01 14.44 10.65
CA THR A 416 9.16 15.41 9.94
C THR A 416 9.37 16.84 10.45
N VAL A 417 9.32 17.05 11.77
CA VAL A 417 9.54 18.37 12.39
C VAL A 417 10.95 18.90 12.07
N VAL A 418 11.98 18.08 12.28
CA VAL A 418 13.38 18.50 12.05
C VAL A 418 13.67 18.75 10.57
N THR A 419 12.99 18.04 9.66
CA THR A 419 13.08 18.31 8.23
C THR A 419 12.55 19.70 7.90
N GLY A 420 11.36 20.06 8.40
CA GLY A 420 10.77 21.38 8.16
C GLY A 420 11.53 22.53 8.83
N LEU A 421 12.26 22.24 9.92
CA LEU A 421 13.13 23.22 10.59
C LEU A 421 14.31 23.70 9.73
N ARG A 422 14.62 23.04 8.61
CA ARG A 422 15.69 23.48 7.69
C ARG A 422 15.54 24.95 7.27
N ASP A 423 14.31 25.42 7.09
CA ASP A 423 14.02 26.77 6.62
C ASP A 423 13.95 27.81 7.76
N PHE A 424 14.23 27.40 9.01
CA PHE A 424 14.14 28.24 10.21
C PHE A 424 15.41 28.17 11.07
N PRO A 425 16.54 28.76 10.63
CA PRO A 425 17.80 28.71 11.37
C PRO A 425 17.69 29.16 12.83
N GLY A 426 18.21 28.34 13.75
CA GLY A 426 18.23 28.60 15.19
C GLY A 426 16.89 28.39 15.92
N GLN A 427 15.82 27.98 15.23
CA GLN A 427 14.52 27.72 15.83
C GLN A 427 14.33 26.22 16.11
N GLY A 428 13.79 25.86 17.28
CA GLY A 428 13.54 24.45 17.61
C GLY A 428 14.81 23.62 17.78
N THR A 429 15.91 24.23 18.21
CA THR A 429 17.23 23.60 18.41
C THR A 429 17.14 22.30 19.19
N GLU A 430 16.32 22.23 20.23
CA GLU A 430 16.09 21.02 21.03
C GLU A 430 15.63 19.80 20.21
N PHE A 431 14.80 19.98 19.18
CA PHE A 431 14.35 18.89 18.29
C PHE A 431 15.50 18.43 17.40
N VAL A 432 16.28 19.37 16.85
CA VAL A 432 17.44 19.05 16.01
C VAL A 432 18.49 18.27 16.79
N LEU A 433 18.79 18.69 18.03
CA LEU A 433 19.72 17.99 18.91
C LEU A 433 19.19 16.60 19.31
N THR A 434 17.89 16.48 19.56
CA THR A 434 17.25 15.18 19.80
C THR A 434 17.43 14.25 18.60
N ALA A 435 17.23 14.75 17.38
CA ALA A 435 17.41 13.96 16.16
C ALA A 435 18.87 13.53 15.94
N VAL A 436 19.84 14.41 16.16
CA VAL A 436 21.29 14.10 16.09
C VAL A 436 21.67 12.99 17.09
N ARG A 437 20.97 12.89 18.22
CA ARG A 437 21.16 11.85 19.25
C ARG A 437 20.22 10.65 19.10
N SER A 438 19.48 10.54 18.00
CA SER A 438 18.46 9.50 17.82
C SER A 438 19.05 8.11 17.57
N PRO A 439 18.43 7.02 18.05
CA PRO A 439 18.81 5.67 17.66
C PRO A 439 18.62 5.40 16.16
N VAL A 440 17.70 6.13 15.50
CA VAL A 440 17.37 5.97 14.08
C VAL A 440 18.36 6.73 13.20
N LEU A 441 19.02 6.02 12.28
CA LEU A 441 20.00 6.59 11.34
C LEU A 441 19.43 7.76 10.53
N ASP A 442 18.22 7.59 9.99
CA ASP A 442 17.58 8.62 9.16
C ASP A 442 17.36 9.93 9.93
N ASN A 443 16.95 9.85 11.19
CA ASN A 443 16.78 11.03 12.04
C ASN A 443 18.11 11.74 12.29
N ARG A 444 19.18 11.00 12.60
CA ARG A 444 20.51 11.60 12.77
C ARG A 444 20.97 12.28 11.48
N ALA A 445 20.75 11.63 10.33
CA ALA A 445 21.09 12.19 9.03
C ALA A 445 20.27 13.45 8.70
N VAL A 446 18.96 13.49 9.02
CA VAL A 446 18.11 14.68 8.89
C VAL A 446 18.63 15.81 9.79
N GLY A 447 18.92 15.54 11.07
CA GLY A 447 19.42 16.54 12.01
C GLY A 447 20.74 17.19 11.55
N VAL A 448 21.68 16.37 11.06
CA VAL A 448 22.95 16.87 10.49
C VAL A 448 22.72 17.73 9.25
N ARG A 449 21.81 17.33 8.34
CA ARG A 449 21.45 18.16 7.17
C ARG A 449 20.83 19.49 7.58
N THR A 450 19.97 19.50 8.59
CA THR A 450 19.36 20.72 9.12
C THR A 450 20.43 21.66 9.70
N LEU A 451 21.34 21.17 10.54
CA LEU A 451 22.47 21.96 11.05
C LEU A 451 23.36 22.50 9.93
N THR A 452 23.63 21.68 8.91
CA THR A 452 24.41 22.11 7.73
C THR A 452 23.74 23.29 7.02
N GLY A 453 22.42 23.24 6.82
CA GLY A 453 21.67 24.31 6.17
C GLY A 453 21.57 25.59 7.02
N TRP A 454 21.57 25.45 8.34
CA TRP A 454 21.51 26.56 9.29
C TRP A 454 22.78 27.41 9.37
N GLY A 455 23.95 26.82 9.10
CA GLY A 455 25.25 27.49 9.23
C GLY A 455 25.66 27.75 10.69
N PRO A 456 26.97 27.75 11.00
CA PRO A 456 27.48 27.88 12.37
C PRO A 456 27.12 29.21 13.06
N GLU A 457 26.80 30.26 12.29
CA GLU A 457 26.38 31.56 12.79
C GLU A 457 25.05 31.56 13.55
N SER A 458 24.20 30.56 13.30
CA SER A 458 22.90 30.40 13.96
C SER A 458 22.95 29.40 15.13
N TRP A 459 24.10 28.78 15.38
CA TRP A 459 24.23 27.73 16.38
C TRP A 459 24.50 28.27 17.77
N GLU A 460 23.71 27.80 18.73
CA GLU A 460 24.01 27.98 20.15
C GLU A 460 25.20 27.11 20.59
N PRO A 461 25.95 27.48 21.65
CA PRO A 461 27.09 26.71 22.15
C PRO A 461 26.77 25.24 22.46
N VAL A 462 25.53 24.94 22.85
CA VAL A 462 25.05 23.58 23.12
C VAL A 462 25.09 22.70 21.87
N VAL A 463 24.89 23.25 20.67
CA VAL A 463 24.93 22.52 19.41
C VAL A 463 26.30 21.89 19.18
N GLN A 464 27.35 22.68 19.36
CA GLN A 464 28.73 22.18 19.21
C GLN A 464 29.07 21.11 20.26
N ALA A 465 28.59 21.28 21.50
CA ALA A 465 28.81 20.30 22.56
C ALA A 465 28.16 18.95 22.24
N VAL A 466 26.89 18.96 21.84
CA VAL A 466 26.16 17.75 21.46
C VAL A 466 26.76 17.10 20.21
N LEU A 467 27.14 17.89 19.20
CA LEU A 467 27.72 17.37 17.97
C LEU A 467 29.06 16.66 18.20
N ARG A 468 29.91 17.16 19.11
CA ARG A 468 31.15 16.46 19.51
C ARG A 468 30.87 15.09 20.13
N VAL A 469 29.85 14.99 20.99
CA VAL A 469 29.44 13.69 21.57
C VAL A 469 28.88 12.78 20.49
N ALA A 470 28.06 13.31 19.58
CA ALA A 470 27.49 12.54 18.47
C ALA A 470 28.58 11.97 17.54
N VAL A 471 29.61 12.76 17.18
CA VAL A 471 30.76 12.28 16.40
C VAL A 471 31.48 11.11 17.10
N ALA A 472 31.63 11.18 18.42
CA ALA A 472 32.32 10.14 19.19
C ALA A 472 31.52 8.82 19.26
N GLU A 473 30.19 8.89 19.22
CA GLU A 473 29.30 7.73 19.38
C GLU A 473 28.75 7.19 18.05
N GLU A 474 28.79 7.96 16.96
CA GLU A 474 28.18 7.58 15.68
C GLU A 474 28.82 6.29 15.11
N PRO A 475 28.06 5.21 14.87
CA PRO A 475 28.58 4.00 14.22
C PRO A 475 28.79 4.16 12.72
N ASP A 476 27.94 4.92 12.02
CA ASP A 476 28.02 5.08 10.56
C ASP A 476 29.20 5.97 10.16
N PRO A 477 30.20 5.47 9.42
CA PRO A 477 31.42 6.22 9.12
C PRO A 477 31.16 7.45 8.23
N THR A 478 30.21 7.37 7.30
CA THR A 478 29.88 8.46 6.38
C THR A 478 29.19 9.60 7.11
N LEU A 479 28.24 9.29 7.99
CA LEU A 479 27.55 10.27 8.81
C LEU A 479 28.50 10.89 9.86
N ARG A 480 29.39 10.09 10.46
CA ARG A 480 30.43 10.56 11.39
C ARG A 480 31.34 11.60 10.74
N GLU A 481 31.78 11.35 9.51
CA GLU A 481 32.61 12.29 8.75
C GLU A 481 31.87 13.61 8.49
N ARG A 482 30.61 13.55 8.05
CA ARG A 482 29.77 14.74 7.85
C ARG A 482 29.59 15.55 9.14
N MET A 483 29.36 14.88 10.26
CA MET A 483 29.26 15.54 11.57
C MET A 483 30.59 16.20 11.98
N ALA A 484 31.73 15.56 11.70
CA ALA A 484 33.04 16.11 12.03
C ALA A 484 33.38 17.35 11.18
N GLN A 485 33.00 17.35 9.90
CA GLN A 485 33.18 18.50 8.99
C GLN A 485 32.44 19.76 9.47
N LEU A 486 31.32 19.59 10.18
CA LEU A 486 30.55 20.71 10.76
C LEU A 486 31.24 21.37 11.98
N LEU A 487 32.29 20.75 12.54
CA LEU A 487 33.03 21.27 13.70
C LEU A 487 34.34 21.99 13.33
N ILE A 488 34.68 22.02 12.03
CA ILE A 488 35.84 22.71 11.45
C ILE A 488 35.39 24.10 11.01
#